data_AF-A0A8T6FW38-F1
#
_entry.id   AF-A0A8T6FW38-F1
#
_cell.length_a   1.000
_cell.length_b   1.000
_cell.length_c   1.000
_cell.angle_alpha   90.00
_cell.angle_beta   90.00
_cell.angle_gamma   90.00
#
_symmetry.space_group_name_H-M   'P 1'
#
loop_
_entity.id
_entity.type
_entity.pdbx_description
1 polymer ?
#
loop_
_entity_poly.entity_id
_entity_poly.type
_entity_poly.pdbx_seq_one_letter_code
_entity_poly.pdbx_strand_id
1 'polypeptide(L)'
;MLDSARENAYIKWVPEAVSGRNEQTLWVAWLVRDIVDDLGTRTQFLAYLGGRPRVTTDLQFEISELYPNLEVDWDSIRQSLESRQPLTNVHGLSDDEVAMQFRELAHEQGLSVQDVASRVHIEPRNILQETETLVLTAGNRERFEQESGSVFAYLAEHHPEYAYGILKVRLYLQGDHSLLEELVSNEPTGFSVDAARRRREHWSLSLLSHMEASSKNTD
;
A
#
# COMPACT_ATOMS: atom_id res chain seq x y z
N MET A 1 18.75 -44.56 -2.66
CA MET A 1 19.48 -43.29 -2.58
C MET A 1 18.66 -42.29 -3.37
N LEU A 2 17.72 -41.64 -2.69
CA LEU A 2 16.88 -40.58 -3.28
C LEU A 2 17.64 -39.29 -3.12
N ASP A 3 17.85 -38.63 -4.25
CA ASP A 3 18.62 -37.41 -4.40
C ASP A 3 17.97 -36.27 -3.62
N SER A 4 18.79 -35.57 -2.84
CA SER A 4 18.43 -34.50 -1.93
C SER A 4 17.91 -33.27 -2.69
N ALA A 5 16.65 -33.29 -3.10
CA ALA A 5 15.92 -32.11 -3.57
C ALA A 5 15.69 -31.18 -2.36
N ARG A 6 16.74 -30.39 -2.05
CA ARG A 6 16.83 -29.30 -1.07
C ARG A 6 15.52 -28.95 -0.37
N GLU A 7 15.32 -29.53 0.80
CA GLU A 7 14.29 -29.22 1.79
C GLU A 7 14.58 -27.90 2.53
N ASN A 8 15.12 -26.90 1.82
CA ASN A 8 15.57 -25.67 2.46
C ASN A 8 14.37 -24.75 2.69
N ALA A 9 14.29 -24.20 3.91
CA ALA A 9 13.31 -23.17 4.19
C ALA A 9 13.59 -21.91 3.35
N TYR A 10 12.53 -21.22 2.93
CA TYR A 10 12.60 -20.00 2.15
C TYR A 10 11.49 -19.03 2.55
N ILE A 11 11.59 -17.78 2.08
CA ILE A 11 10.58 -16.76 2.31
C ILE A 11 9.53 -16.81 1.21
N LYS A 12 8.27 -16.88 1.62
CA LYS A 12 7.11 -16.68 0.75
C LYS A 12 6.34 -15.45 1.22
N TRP A 13 6.20 -14.47 0.34
CA TRP A 13 5.32 -13.34 0.56
C TRP A 13 3.89 -13.73 0.14
N VAL A 14 2.92 -13.48 1.02
CA VAL A 14 1.50 -13.79 0.80
C VAL A 14 0.70 -12.52 1.04
N PRO A 15 -0.28 -12.18 0.18
CA PRO A 15 -1.21 -11.11 0.47
C PRO A 15 -2.20 -11.59 1.53
N GLU A 16 -2.30 -10.88 2.65
CA GLU A 16 -3.27 -11.16 3.71
C GLU A 16 -4.15 -9.96 3.97
N ALA A 17 -5.46 -10.22 4.07
CA ALA A 17 -6.40 -9.24 4.58
C ALA A 17 -6.19 -9.08 6.09
N VAL A 18 -5.87 -7.88 6.53
CA VAL A 18 -5.80 -7.55 7.94
C VAL A 18 -7.21 -7.40 8.47
N SER A 19 -7.59 -8.28 9.40
CA SER A 19 -8.90 -8.23 10.06
C SER A 19 -9.12 -6.86 10.74
N GLY A 20 -10.05 -6.08 10.19
CA GLY A 20 -10.45 -4.73 10.60
C GLY A 20 -11.65 -4.27 9.76
N ARG A 21 -12.23 -3.09 10.05
CA ARG A 21 -13.46 -2.62 9.36
C ARG A 21 -13.31 -2.35 7.86
N ASN A 22 -12.09 -2.18 7.36
CA ASN A 22 -11.77 -2.21 5.93
C ASN A 22 -10.69 -3.28 5.76
N GLU A 23 -10.95 -4.30 4.94
CA GLU A 23 -10.05 -5.42 4.66
C GLU A 23 -8.81 -4.92 3.89
N GLN A 24 -7.88 -4.30 4.61
CA GLN A 24 -6.60 -3.86 4.03
C GLN A 24 -5.79 -5.10 3.68
N THR A 25 -5.40 -5.23 2.42
CA THR A 25 -4.50 -6.32 2.00
C THR A 25 -3.05 -5.88 2.15
N LEU A 26 -2.28 -6.57 3.00
CA LEU A 26 -0.85 -6.34 3.17
C LEU A 26 -0.06 -7.58 2.75
N TRP A 27 1.11 -7.37 2.15
CA TRP A 27 2.08 -8.44 1.94
C TRP A 27 2.73 -8.81 3.26
N VAL A 28 2.57 -10.06 3.67
CA VAL A 28 3.21 -10.64 4.85
C VAL A 28 4.21 -11.71 4.44
N ALA A 29 5.34 -11.75 5.13
CA ALA A 29 6.33 -12.79 4.92
C ALA A 29 6.01 -14.02 5.78
N TRP A 30 6.12 -15.18 5.16
CA TRP A 30 6.09 -16.48 5.81
C TRP A 30 7.40 -17.21 5.59
N LEU A 31 7.91 -17.84 6.63
CA LEU A 31 8.93 -18.88 6.50
C LEU A 31 8.23 -20.18 6.12
N VAL A 32 8.60 -20.76 4.99
CA VAL A 32 7.97 -21.96 4.44
C VAL A 32 9.03 -22.96 3.99
N ARG A 33 8.63 -24.21 3.76
CA ARG A 33 9.42 -25.19 3.02
C ARG A 33 8.50 -26.02 2.13
N ASP A 34 9.04 -26.56 1.05
CA ASP A 34 8.34 -27.55 0.25
C ASP A 34 8.69 -28.96 0.73
N ILE A 35 7.66 -29.79 0.92
CA ILE A 35 7.77 -31.21 1.26
C ILE A 35 7.31 -31.99 0.04
N VAL A 36 8.13 -32.93 -0.41
CA VAL A 36 7.78 -33.87 -1.46
C VAL A 36 7.32 -35.17 -0.79
N ASP A 37 6.06 -35.54 -0.98
CA ASP A 37 5.51 -36.82 -0.53
C ASP A 37 4.83 -37.58 -1.67
N ASP A 38 4.25 -38.74 -1.37
CA ASP A 38 3.62 -39.62 -2.36
C ASP A 38 2.43 -38.97 -3.11
N LEU A 39 1.91 -37.84 -2.60
CA LEU A 39 0.82 -37.07 -3.20
C LEU A 39 1.31 -35.84 -3.99
N GLY A 40 2.61 -35.60 -4.03
CA GLY A 40 3.25 -34.50 -4.76
C GLY A 40 3.98 -33.53 -3.84
N THR A 41 4.30 -32.35 -4.37
CA THR A 41 4.95 -31.28 -3.62
C THR A 41 3.91 -30.43 -2.89
N ARG A 42 4.03 -30.30 -1.57
CA ARG A 42 3.21 -29.41 -0.75
C ARG A 42 4.05 -28.40 0.01
N THR A 43 3.61 -27.15 0.05
CA THR A 43 4.24 -26.12 0.88
C THR A 43 3.77 -26.22 2.32
N GLN A 44 4.69 -26.42 3.25
CA GLN A 44 4.46 -26.31 4.68
C GLN A 44 4.83 -24.91 5.18
N PHE A 45 3.90 -24.26 5.89
CA PHE A 45 4.14 -23.00 6.58
C PHE A 45 4.75 -23.25 7.96
N LEU A 46 5.91 -22.65 8.21
CA LEU A 46 6.72 -22.88 9.41
C LEU A 46 6.53 -21.77 10.44
N ALA A 47 6.56 -20.50 10.01
CA ALA A 47 6.34 -19.35 10.87
C ALA A 47 5.80 -18.13 10.10
N TYR A 48 4.92 -17.37 10.76
CA TYR A 48 4.46 -16.06 10.30
C TYR A 48 5.47 -14.99 10.73
N LEU A 49 5.96 -14.18 9.79
CA LEU A 49 6.96 -13.14 10.05
C LEU A 49 6.39 -11.71 9.93
N GLY A 50 5.17 -11.58 9.42
CA GLY A 50 4.47 -10.30 9.25
C GLY A 50 4.99 -9.43 8.11
N GLY A 51 4.52 -8.18 8.05
CA GLY A 51 4.81 -7.24 6.96
C GLY A 51 6.16 -6.51 7.08
N ARG A 52 6.82 -6.56 8.24
CA ARG A 52 8.18 -6.01 8.45
C ARG A 52 9.09 -7.06 9.10
N PRO A 53 9.30 -8.19 8.41
CA PRO A 53 9.96 -9.35 8.97
C PRO A 53 11.44 -9.08 9.27
N ARG A 54 11.95 -9.71 10.32
CA ARG A 54 13.38 -9.76 10.64
C ARG A 54 13.74 -11.13 11.18
N VAL A 55 14.93 -11.63 10.84
CA VAL A 55 15.47 -12.83 11.47
C VAL A 55 16.01 -12.47 12.85
N THR A 56 15.27 -12.82 13.90
CA THR A 56 15.69 -12.64 15.30
C THR A 56 16.38 -13.90 15.84
N THR A 57 17.05 -13.80 16.98
CA THR A 57 17.57 -14.99 17.70
C THR A 57 16.45 -15.88 18.21
N ASP A 58 15.35 -15.28 18.65
CA ASP A 58 14.19 -16.01 19.19
C ASP A 58 13.51 -16.84 18.11
N LEU A 59 13.33 -16.28 16.90
CA LEU A 59 12.82 -17.03 15.75
C LEU A 59 13.72 -18.23 15.41
N GLN A 60 15.04 -18.03 15.41
CA GLN A 60 15.99 -19.11 15.12
C GLN A 60 15.88 -20.24 16.16
N PHE A 61 15.79 -19.86 17.44
CA PHE A 61 15.60 -20.79 18.54
C PHE A 61 14.28 -21.55 18.42
N GLU A 62 13.16 -20.84 18.25
CA GLU A 62 11.82 -21.45 18.09
C GLU A 62 11.78 -22.44 16.91
N ILE A 63 12.36 -22.07 15.76
CA ILE A 63 12.41 -22.97 14.60
C ILE A 63 13.28 -24.19 14.87
N SER A 64 14.42 -24.04 15.56
CA SER A 64 15.29 -25.18 15.91
C SER A 64 14.63 -26.15 16.90
N GLU A 65 13.80 -25.65 17.82
CA GLU A 65 13.07 -26.47 18.79
C GLU A 65 11.86 -27.17 18.15
N LEU A 66 11.10 -26.46 17.30
CA LEU A 66 9.91 -27.01 16.65
C LEU A 66 10.25 -27.95 15.49
N TYR A 67 11.36 -27.69 14.79
CA TYR A 67 11.78 -28.41 13.60
C TYR A 67 13.26 -28.81 13.68
N PRO A 68 13.67 -29.70 14.61
CA PRO A 68 15.08 -30.01 14.87
C PRO A 68 15.82 -30.67 13.70
N ASN A 69 15.09 -31.23 12.74
CA ASN A 69 15.65 -31.86 11.54
C ASN A 69 15.72 -30.91 10.34
N LEU A 70 15.28 -29.65 10.48
CA LEU A 70 15.29 -28.66 9.41
C LEU A 70 16.58 -27.83 9.48
N GLU A 71 17.42 -27.95 8.47
CA GLU A 71 18.53 -27.02 8.27
C GLU A 71 18.02 -25.76 7.58
N VAL A 72 18.16 -24.61 8.26
CA VAL A 72 17.79 -23.30 7.71
C VAL A 72 19.04 -22.48 7.45
N ASP A 73 19.23 -22.08 6.19
CA ASP A 73 20.23 -21.09 5.82
C ASP A 73 19.72 -19.68 6.17
N TRP A 74 19.98 -19.27 7.41
CA TRP A 74 19.53 -17.97 7.91
C TRP A 74 20.11 -16.77 7.18
N ASP A 75 21.28 -16.91 6.55
CA ASP A 75 21.87 -15.83 5.75
C ASP A 75 21.11 -15.66 4.43
N SER A 76 20.77 -16.76 3.76
CA SER A 76 19.89 -16.73 2.58
C SER A 76 18.50 -16.19 2.92
N ILE A 77 17.95 -16.51 4.09
CA ILE A 77 16.67 -15.95 4.56
C ILE A 77 16.79 -14.43 4.76
N ARG A 78 17.84 -13.95 5.45
CA ARG A 78 18.08 -12.51 5.63
C ARG A 78 18.18 -11.80 4.28
N GLN A 79 18.97 -12.34 3.35
CA GLN A 79 19.11 -11.78 2.01
C GLN A 79 17.78 -11.76 1.25
N SER A 80 16.93 -12.79 1.42
CA SER A 80 15.60 -12.83 0.79
C SER A 80 14.63 -11.80 1.39
N LEU A 81 14.74 -11.52 2.69
CA LEU A 81 13.98 -10.45 3.35
C LEU A 81 14.47 -9.06 2.95
N GLU A 82 15.76 -8.93 2.64
CA GLU A 82 16.37 -7.70 2.13
C GLU A 82 16.08 -7.48 0.63
N SER A 83 15.95 -8.55 -0.14
CA SER A 83 15.49 -8.47 -1.53
C SER A 83 14.02 -8.07 -1.54
N ARG A 84 13.74 -6.88 -2.10
CA ARG A 84 12.45 -6.14 -2.05
C ARG A 84 11.22 -7.03 -1.88
N GLN A 85 10.43 -6.71 -0.84
CA GLN A 85 9.01 -7.06 -0.74
C GLN A 85 8.34 -6.84 -2.10
N PRO A 86 7.46 -7.75 -2.56
CA PRO A 86 6.66 -7.50 -3.76
C PRO A 86 5.92 -6.17 -3.61
N LEU A 87 6.01 -5.31 -4.63
CA LEU A 87 5.29 -4.03 -4.61
C LEU A 87 3.79 -4.30 -4.57
N THR A 88 3.08 -3.56 -3.75
CA THR A 88 1.62 -3.59 -3.71
C THR A 88 1.06 -3.10 -5.04
N ASN A 89 0.15 -3.89 -5.65
CA ASN A 89 -0.48 -3.51 -6.90
C ASN A 89 -1.54 -2.43 -6.66
N VAL A 90 -1.17 -1.17 -6.89
CA VAL A 90 -2.05 -0.01 -6.66
C VAL A 90 -3.29 -0.01 -7.56
N HIS A 91 -3.30 -0.72 -8.69
CA HIS A 91 -4.52 -0.87 -9.51
C HIS A 91 -5.62 -1.66 -8.80
N GLY A 92 -5.26 -2.55 -7.87
CA GLY A 92 -6.21 -3.33 -7.08
C GLY A 92 -6.73 -2.64 -5.83
N LEU A 93 -6.22 -1.45 -5.49
CA LEU A 93 -6.57 -0.73 -4.26
C LEU A 93 -7.72 0.25 -4.48
N SER A 94 -8.65 0.26 -3.55
CA SER A 94 -9.68 1.29 -3.42
C SER A 94 -9.06 2.66 -3.08
N ASP A 95 -9.83 3.73 -3.31
CA ASP A 95 -9.39 5.10 -3.05
C ASP A 95 -9.08 5.31 -1.57
N ASP A 96 -9.86 4.66 -0.72
CA ASP A 96 -9.69 4.62 0.72
C ASP A 96 -8.38 3.93 1.12
N GLU A 97 -8.04 2.80 0.50
CA GLU A 97 -6.78 2.12 0.77
C GLU A 97 -5.58 2.97 0.35
N VAL A 98 -5.64 3.65 -0.80
CA VAL A 98 -4.58 4.58 -1.18
C VAL A 98 -4.51 5.76 -0.20
N ALA A 99 -5.65 6.35 0.19
CA ALA A 99 -5.69 7.45 1.14
C ALA A 99 -5.09 7.07 2.51
N MET A 100 -5.29 5.83 2.95
CA MET A 100 -4.81 5.33 4.24
C MET A 100 -3.36 4.82 4.21
N GLN A 101 -2.84 4.38 3.06
CA GLN A 101 -1.57 3.65 2.98
C GLN A 101 -0.54 4.31 2.06
N PHE A 102 -0.80 5.50 1.50
CA PHE A 102 0.10 6.08 0.50
C PHE A 102 1.55 6.27 0.98
N ARG A 103 1.78 6.49 2.28
CA ARG A 103 3.13 6.56 2.86
C ARG A 103 3.83 5.21 2.71
N GLU A 104 3.19 4.12 3.13
CA GLU A 104 3.70 2.75 2.99
C GLU A 104 3.94 2.42 1.50
N LEU A 105 2.98 2.71 0.63
CA LEU A 105 3.10 2.48 -0.81
C LEU A 105 4.27 3.26 -1.43
N ALA A 106 4.52 4.49 -0.98
CA ALA A 106 5.69 5.27 -1.40
C ALA A 106 7.01 4.62 -0.92
N HIS A 107 7.05 4.17 0.34
CA HIS A 107 8.22 3.53 0.92
C HIS A 107 8.57 2.20 0.24
N GLU A 108 7.57 1.40 -0.17
CA GLU A 108 7.80 0.19 -0.97
C GLU A 108 8.60 0.48 -2.25
N GLN A 109 8.36 1.64 -2.87
CA GLN A 109 9.08 2.10 -4.06
C GLN A 109 10.41 2.80 -3.74
N GLY A 110 10.79 2.90 -2.45
CA GLY A 110 12.00 3.60 -2.00
C GLY A 110 11.86 5.13 -1.98
N LEU A 111 10.63 5.64 -1.86
CA LEU A 111 10.32 7.05 -1.88
C LEU A 111 9.84 7.54 -0.50
N SER A 112 10.18 8.78 -0.16
CA SER A 112 9.55 9.49 0.95
C SER A 112 8.24 10.17 0.50
N VAL A 113 7.39 10.55 1.46
CA VAL A 113 6.19 11.36 1.18
C VAL A 113 6.53 12.67 0.47
N GLN A 114 7.68 13.27 0.80
CA GLN A 114 8.13 14.50 0.17
C GLN A 114 8.58 14.27 -1.29
N ASP A 115 9.23 13.14 -1.57
CA ASP A 115 9.58 12.75 -2.94
C ASP A 115 8.31 12.56 -3.79
N VAL A 116 7.27 11.95 -3.23
CA VAL A 116 5.98 11.83 -3.93
C VAL A 116 5.34 13.20 -4.13
N ALA A 117 5.24 14.03 -3.08
CA ALA A 117 4.65 15.37 -3.15
C ALA A 117 5.27 16.24 -4.25
N SER A 118 6.60 16.19 -4.38
CA SER A 118 7.33 16.93 -5.42
C SER A 118 7.02 16.44 -6.84
N ARG A 119 6.79 15.13 -7.02
CA ARG A 119 6.47 14.53 -8.33
C ARG A 119 5.01 14.66 -8.73
N VAL A 120 4.10 14.80 -7.77
CA VAL A 120 2.68 15.07 -8.04
C VAL A 120 2.32 16.57 -8.06
N HIS A 121 3.34 17.43 -8.11
CA HIS A 121 3.21 18.89 -8.17
C HIS A 121 2.23 19.45 -7.13
N ILE A 122 2.39 19.05 -5.88
CA ILE A 122 1.64 19.62 -4.75
C ILE A 122 2.46 20.78 -4.18
N GLU A 123 2.11 22.03 -4.51
CA GLU A 123 2.73 23.23 -3.94
C GLU A 123 1.71 24.30 -3.50
N PRO A 124 2.02 25.12 -2.46
CA PRO A 124 3.15 25.04 -1.53
C PRO A 124 2.75 24.46 -0.16
N ARG A 125 1.49 24.02 0.01
CA ARG A 125 0.97 23.44 1.25
C ARG A 125 1.31 21.96 1.32
N ASN A 126 1.70 21.46 2.50
CA ASN A 126 2.06 20.05 2.74
C ASN A 126 0.82 19.14 2.77
N ILE A 127 0.01 19.18 1.71
CA ILE A 127 -1.29 18.51 1.61
C ILE A 127 -1.19 17.02 1.92
N LEU A 128 -0.18 16.30 1.43
CA LEU A 128 -0.07 14.86 1.71
C LEU A 128 0.20 14.59 3.19
N GLN A 129 1.08 15.35 3.82
CA GLN A 129 1.38 15.21 5.25
C GLN A 129 0.18 15.61 6.12
N GLU A 130 -0.56 16.64 5.72
CA GLU A 130 -1.79 17.06 6.39
C GLU A 130 -2.91 16.03 6.23
N THR A 131 -3.06 15.45 5.03
CA THR A 131 -4.03 14.39 4.73
C THR A 131 -3.75 13.17 5.59
N GLU A 132 -2.50 12.76 5.68
CA GLU A 132 -2.10 11.66 6.53
C GLU A 132 -2.40 11.92 8.01
N THR A 133 -2.05 13.11 8.50
CA THR A 133 -2.37 13.50 9.87
C THR A 133 -3.88 13.46 10.10
N LEU A 134 -4.67 13.98 9.16
CA LEU A 134 -6.13 14.02 9.23
C LEU A 134 -6.73 12.61 9.26
N VAL A 135 -6.31 11.72 8.37
CA VAL A 135 -6.86 10.36 8.22
C VAL A 135 -6.42 9.45 9.36
N LEU A 136 -5.16 9.55 9.80
CA LEU A 136 -4.61 8.69 10.85
C LEU A 136 -4.89 9.18 12.28
N THR A 137 -5.45 10.38 12.44
CA THR A 137 -5.88 10.85 13.77
C THR A 137 -6.98 9.94 14.31
N ALA A 138 -6.82 9.50 15.57
CA ALA A 138 -7.74 8.58 16.23
C ALA A 138 -9.21 9.08 16.15
N GLY A 139 -10.11 8.21 15.70
CA GLY A 139 -11.54 8.49 15.58
C GLY A 139 -11.96 9.28 14.32
N ASN A 140 -11.03 9.90 13.58
CA ASN A 140 -11.41 10.60 12.34
C ASN A 140 -11.88 9.64 11.26
N ARG A 141 -11.21 8.50 11.08
CA ARG A 141 -11.62 7.48 10.12
C ARG A 141 -13.06 7.00 10.34
N GLU A 142 -13.38 6.60 11.57
CA GLU A 142 -14.74 6.12 11.89
C GLU A 142 -15.79 7.20 11.65
N ARG A 143 -15.46 8.46 11.97
CA ARG A 143 -16.33 9.59 11.70
C ARG A 143 -16.54 9.81 10.19
N PHE A 144 -15.47 9.77 9.40
CA PHE A 144 -15.55 9.95 7.94
C PHE A 144 -16.37 8.85 7.27
N GLU A 145 -16.14 7.59 7.68
CA GLU A 145 -16.92 6.44 7.21
C GLU A 145 -18.41 6.56 7.61
N GLN A 146 -18.72 7.07 8.80
CA GLN A 146 -20.11 7.31 9.22
C GLN A 146 -20.78 8.48 8.47
N GLU A 147 -20.04 9.54 8.17
CA GLU A 147 -20.58 10.77 7.55
C GLU A 147 -20.76 10.61 6.03
N SER A 148 -19.78 10.03 5.32
CA SER A 148 -19.78 9.97 3.85
C SER A 148 -19.61 8.56 3.29
N GLY A 149 -19.66 7.52 4.13
CA GLY A 149 -19.57 6.10 3.71
C GLY A 149 -18.16 5.60 3.40
N SER A 150 -17.18 6.48 3.23
CA SER A 150 -15.78 6.15 2.98
C SER A 150 -14.88 7.34 3.34
N VAL A 151 -13.60 7.09 3.61
CA VAL A 151 -12.63 8.16 3.91
C VAL A 151 -12.44 9.06 2.70
N PHE A 152 -12.32 8.48 1.51
CA PHE A 152 -12.08 9.25 0.29
C PHE A 152 -13.30 10.09 -0.11
N ALA A 153 -14.54 9.56 0.00
CA ALA A 153 -15.73 10.36 -0.28
C ALA A 153 -15.85 11.55 0.68
N TYR A 154 -15.53 11.35 1.97
CA TYR A 154 -15.49 12.44 2.93
C TYR A 154 -14.50 13.53 2.54
N LEU A 155 -13.28 13.14 2.16
CA LEU A 155 -12.27 14.07 1.69
C LEU A 155 -12.74 14.77 0.41
N ALA A 156 -13.36 14.07 -0.54
CA ALA A 156 -13.85 14.68 -1.78
C ALA A 156 -14.94 15.74 -1.54
N GLU A 157 -15.82 15.49 -0.57
CA GLU A 157 -16.91 16.39 -0.20
C GLU A 157 -16.43 17.62 0.59
N HIS A 158 -15.60 17.40 1.61
CA HIS A 158 -15.25 18.44 2.59
C HIS A 158 -13.86 19.06 2.39
N HIS A 159 -12.93 18.30 1.82
CA HIS A 159 -11.52 18.67 1.64
C HIS A 159 -11.01 18.27 0.24
N PRO A 160 -11.61 18.79 -0.84
CA PRO A 160 -11.32 18.34 -2.21
C PRO A 160 -9.84 18.48 -2.60
N GLU A 161 -9.10 19.40 -1.99
CA GLU A 161 -7.65 19.50 -2.15
C GLU A 161 -6.89 18.24 -1.72
N TYR A 162 -7.36 17.57 -0.66
CA TYR A 162 -6.74 16.38 -0.10
C TYR A 162 -7.09 15.15 -0.94
N ALA A 163 -8.37 14.98 -1.28
CA ALA A 163 -8.81 13.91 -2.17
C ALA A 163 -8.13 14.01 -3.55
N TYR A 164 -8.02 15.23 -4.10
CA TYR A 164 -7.30 15.46 -5.36
C TYR A 164 -5.81 15.14 -5.24
N GLY A 165 -5.19 15.45 -4.09
CA GLY A 165 -3.84 15.01 -3.76
C GLY A 165 -3.70 13.48 -3.80
N ILE A 166 -4.61 12.75 -3.16
CA ILE A 166 -4.63 11.27 -3.18
C ILE A 166 -4.83 10.72 -4.59
N LEU A 167 -5.70 11.32 -5.41
CA LEU A 167 -5.88 10.92 -6.80
C LEU A 167 -4.56 11.05 -7.60
N LYS A 168 -3.83 12.16 -7.43
CA LYS A 168 -2.52 12.33 -8.07
C LYS A 168 -1.50 11.30 -7.59
N VAL A 169 -1.49 11.01 -6.29
CA VAL A 169 -0.63 9.98 -5.71
C VAL A 169 -0.94 8.61 -6.27
N ARG A 170 -2.22 8.24 -6.42
CA ARG A 170 -2.60 7.00 -7.10
C ARG A 170 -2.02 6.93 -8.51
N LEU A 171 -2.29 7.93 -9.34
CA LEU A 171 -1.82 7.92 -10.74
C LEU A 171 -0.30 7.80 -10.82
N TYR A 172 0.41 8.49 -9.93
CA TYR A 172 1.86 8.38 -9.82
C TYR A 172 2.31 6.95 -9.46
N LEU A 173 1.72 6.35 -8.43
CA LEU A 173 2.12 5.02 -7.94
C LEU A 173 1.69 3.88 -8.88
N GLN A 174 0.64 4.09 -9.69
CA GLN A 174 0.20 3.18 -10.76
C GLN A 174 1.10 3.27 -12.01
N GLY A 175 1.89 4.34 -12.14
CA GLY A 175 2.69 4.59 -13.35
C GLY A 175 1.92 5.28 -14.48
N ASP A 176 0.71 5.77 -14.22
CA ASP A 176 -0.13 6.51 -15.17
C ASP A 176 0.32 7.97 -15.29
N HIS A 177 1.59 8.16 -15.64
CA HIS A 177 2.25 9.47 -15.68
C HIS A 177 1.61 10.43 -16.70
N SER A 178 1.08 9.92 -17.81
CA SER A 178 0.40 10.74 -18.82
C SER A 178 -0.87 11.41 -18.27
N LEU A 179 -1.70 10.65 -17.55
CA LEU A 179 -2.92 11.16 -16.92
C LEU A 179 -2.57 12.14 -15.78
N LEU A 180 -1.50 11.84 -15.02
CA LEU A 180 -1.01 12.76 -14.00
C LEU A 180 -0.55 14.10 -14.61
N GLU A 181 0.23 14.06 -15.69
CA GLU A 181 0.71 15.26 -16.39
C GLU A 181 -0.45 16.10 -16.95
N GLU A 182 -1.46 15.45 -17.55
CA GLU A 182 -2.67 16.12 -18.03
C GLU A 182 -3.41 16.81 -16.88
N LEU A 183 -3.61 16.11 -15.78
CA LEU A 183 -4.34 16.59 -14.62
C LEU A 183 -3.62 17.76 -13.92
N VAL A 184 -2.28 17.72 -13.86
CA VAL A 184 -1.46 18.84 -13.37
C VAL A 184 -1.49 20.03 -14.33
N SER A 185 -1.39 19.78 -15.64
CA SER A 185 -1.36 20.85 -16.66
C SER A 185 -2.68 21.62 -16.75
N ASN A 186 -3.80 20.95 -16.47
CA ASN A 186 -5.12 21.56 -16.45
C ASN A 186 -5.44 22.29 -15.14
N GLU A 187 -4.59 22.21 -14.12
CA GLU A 187 -4.86 22.78 -12.80
C GLU A 187 -4.80 24.33 -12.82
N PRO A 188 -5.85 25.04 -12.37
CA PRO A 188 -5.85 26.50 -12.36
C PRO A 188 -4.75 27.10 -11.46
N THR A 189 -3.92 27.98 -12.04
CA THR A 189 -2.80 28.63 -11.33
C THR A 189 -3.18 30.02 -10.78
N GLY A 190 -2.35 30.55 -9.86
CA GLY A 190 -2.45 31.91 -9.34
C GLY A 190 -2.93 32.03 -7.88
N PHE A 191 -2.71 33.19 -7.26
CA PHE A 191 -2.94 33.38 -5.81
C PHE A 191 -4.18 34.23 -5.46
N SER A 192 -4.99 34.63 -6.45
CA SER A 192 -6.20 35.41 -6.21
C SER A 192 -7.34 34.58 -5.63
N VAL A 193 -8.35 35.25 -5.04
CA VAL A 193 -9.57 34.58 -4.55
C VAL A 193 -10.29 33.85 -5.69
N ASP A 194 -10.37 34.46 -6.88
CA ASP A 194 -10.94 33.81 -8.07
C ASP A 194 -10.11 32.61 -8.54
N ALA A 195 -8.79 32.65 -8.41
CA ALA A 195 -7.93 31.49 -8.70
C ALA A 195 -8.17 30.36 -7.68
N ALA A 196 -8.32 30.69 -6.40
CA ALA A 196 -8.65 29.72 -5.36
C ALA A 196 -10.03 29.07 -5.58
N ARG A 197 -11.05 29.85 -5.95
CA ARG A 197 -12.38 29.33 -6.31
C ARG A 197 -12.29 28.39 -7.51
N ARG A 198 -11.64 28.81 -8.60
CA ARG A 198 -11.47 27.98 -9.80
C ARG A 198 -10.72 26.68 -9.52
N ARG A 199 -9.69 26.71 -8.67
CA ARG A 199 -9.01 25.47 -8.24
C ARG A 199 -9.95 24.53 -7.51
N ARG A 200 -10.72 25.04 -6.56
CA ARG A 200 -11.68 24.21 -5.81
C ARG A 200 -12.73 23.58 -6.73
N GLU A 201 -13.28 24.37 -7.65
CA GLU A 201 -14.21 23.88 -8.68
C GLU A 201 -13.55 22.80 -9.56
N HIS A 202 -12.31 23.04 -10.02
CA HIS A 202 -11.54 22.08 -10.81
C HIS A 202 -11.31 20.76 -10.08
N TRP A 203 -10.88 20.82 -8.81
CA TRP A 203 -10.68 19.63 -7.98
C TRP A 203 -11.97 18.83 -7.83
N SER A 204 -13.08 19.50 -7.45
CA SER A 204 -14.37 18.84 -7.28
C SER A 204 -14.88 18.20 -8.57
N LEU A 205 -14.77 18.87 -9.72
CA LEU A 205 -15.17 18.30 -11.02
C LEU A 205 -14.31 17.09 -11.43
N SER A 206 -13.00 17.18 -11.19
CA SER A 206 -12.07 16.07 -11.47
C SER A 206 -12.38 14.85 -10.60
N LEU A 207 -12.66 15.09 -9.31
CA LEU A 207 -13.02 14.03 -8.36
C LEU A 207 -14.36 13.39 -8.70
N LEU A 208 -15.38 14.18 -9.05
CA LEU A 208 -16.67 13.65 -9.51
C LEU A 208 -16.50 12.76 -10.74
N SER A 209 -15.73 13.22 -11.73
CA SER A 209 -15.45 12.44 -12.94
C SER A 209 -14.74 11.12 -12.63
N HIS A 210 -13.76 11.14 -11.72
CA HIS A 210 -13.04 9.95 -11.27
C HIS A 210 -13.94 8.97 -10.50
N MET A 211 -14.79 9.46 -9.61
CA MET A 211 -15.72 8.64 -8.84
C MET A 211 -16.77 7.99 -9.76
N GLU A 212 -17.31 8.73 -10.73
CA GLU A 212 -18.24 8.18 -11.74
C GLU A 212 -17.58 7.11 -12.62
N ALA A 213 -16.31 7.29 -12.98
CA ALA A 213 -15.56 6.29 -13.76
C ALA A 213 -15.29 5.03 -12.92
N SER A 214 -14.92 5.21 -11.65
CA SER A 214 -14.66 4.10 -10.72
C SER A 214 -15.92 3.27 -10.44
N SER A 215 -17.09 3.91 -10.27
CA SER A 215 -18.35 3.19 -10.05
C SER A 215 -18.80 2.34 -11.25
N LYS A 216 -18.42 2.69 -12.48
CA LYS A 216 -18.77 1.92 -13.69
C LYS A 216 -17.91 0.68 -13.90
N ASN A 217 -16.78 0.56 -13.21
CA ASN A 217 -15.87 -0.59 -13.33
C ASN A 217 -16.15 -1.69 -12.30
N THR A 218 -17.13 -1.49 -11.42
CA THR A 218 -17.47 -2.42 -10.31
C THR A 218 -18.76 -3.23 -10.57
N ASP A 219 -19.42 -3.01 -11.72
CA ASP A 219 -20.60 -3.75 -12.22
C ASP A 219 -20.23 -4.67 -13.39
#